data_AF-A0A1W1YZB9-F1
#
_entry.id   AF-A0A1W1YZB9-F1
#
_cell.length_a   1.000
_cell.length_b   1.000
_cell.length_c   1.000
_cell.angle_alpha   90.00
_cell.angle_beta   90.00
_cell.angle_gamma   90.00
#
_symmetry.space_group_name_H-M   'P 1'
#
loop_
_entity.id
_entity.type
_entity.pdbx_description
1 polymer ?
#
loop_
_entity_poly.entity_id
_entity_poly.type
_entity_poly.pdbx_seq_one_letter_code
_entity_poly.pdbx_strand_id
1 'polypeptide(L)'
;MTGNVCPEKGKRPRRTGWLKNPKVARKGETIGGGWFVFRRGNDTRRIRPSWWPFEYASREDAAVQAEKLAAENPGYRFDVVGVTDSFATAATVQAEAA
;
A
#
# COMPACT_ATOMS: atom_id res chain seq x y z
N MET A 1 0.99 -34.84 -35.23
CA MET A 1 1.72 -33.68 -34.67
C MET A 1 0.86 -32.44 -34.84
N THR A 2 -0.07 -32.18 -33.93
CA THR A 2 -0.88 -30.96 -33.96
C THR A 2 -0.28 -30.00 -32.95
N GLY A 3 0.45 -29.01 -33.48
CA GLY A 3 1.12 -27.99 -32.69
C GLY A 3 0.12 -27.14 -31.92
N ASN A 4 0.33 -27.00 -30.62
CA ASN A 4 -0.37 -26.02 -29.81
C ASN A 4 0.08 -24.62 -30.25
N VAL A 5 -0.81 -23.90 -30.93
CA VAL A 5 -0.65 -22.49 -31.22
C VAL A 5 -0.75 -21.73 -29.88
N CYS A 6 0.37 -21.13 -29.47
CA CYS A 6 0.39 -20.17 -28.37
C CYS A 6 -0.37 -18.92 -28.84
N PRO A 7 -1.49 -18.52 -28.22
CA PRO A 7 -2.24 -17.37 -28.70
C PRO A 7 -1.37 -16.11 -28.58
N GLU A 8 -1.33 -15.32 -29.66
CA GLU A 8 -0.62 -14.05 -29.73
C GLU A 8 -0.93 -13.18 -28.51
N LYS A 9 0.10 -12.55 -27.96
CA LYS A 9 0.01 -11.61 -26.83
C LYS A 9 -0.81 -10.39 -27.25
N GLY A 10 -2.14 -10.54 -27.26
CA GLY A 10 -3.07 -9.45 -27.31
C GLY A 10 -2.74 -8.50 -26.17
N LYS A 11 -2.38 -7.25 -26.50
CA LYS A 11 -2.18 -6.19 -25.53
C LYS A 11 -3.48 -6.07 -24.74
N ARG A 12 -3.54 -6.66 -23.55
CA ARG A 12 -4.67 -6.49 -22.64
C ARG A 12 -4.93 -4.98 -22.56
N PRO A 13 -6.16 -4.50 -22.79
CA PRO A 13 -6.44 -3.08 -22.65
C PRO A 13 -5.92 -2.70 -21.27
N ARG A 14 -4.98 -1.74 -21.22
CA ARG A 14 -4.52 -1.19 -19.94
C ARG A 14 -5.80 -0.75 -19.26
N ARG A 15 -6.16 -1.35 -18.12
CA ARG A 15 -7.29 -0.90 -17.31
C ARG A 15 -6.98 0.53 -16.88
N THR A 16 -7.29 1.49 -17.75
CA THR A 16 -7.29 2.90 -17.43
C THR A 16 -8.46 3.10 -16.49
N GLY A 17 -8.15 3.21 -15.19
CA GLY A 17 -9.08 3.86 -14.26
C GLY A 17 -9.75 3.01 -13.19
N TRP A 18 -9.12 1.98 -12.63
CA TRP A 18 -9.63 1.40 -11.36
C TRP A 18 -8.76 1.65 -10.13
N LEU A 19 -7.43 1.79 -10.30
CA LEU A 19 -6.56 2.21 -9.21
C LEU A 19 -6.27 3.71 -9.37
N LYS A 20 -7.09 4.57 -8.73
CA LYS A 20 -6.83 6.02 -8.65
C LYS A 20 -5.43 6.24 -8.07
N ASN A 21 -4.70 7.21 -8.61
CA ASN A 21 -3.32 7.51 -8.22
C ASN A 21 -3.25 7.64 -6.68
N PRO A 22 -2.45 6.82 -5.98
CA PRO A 22 -2.35 6.85 -4.52
C PRO A 22 -1.82 8.18 -3.96
N LYS A 23 -1.25 9.03 -4.83
CA LYS A 23 -0.81 10.39 -4.49
C LYS A 23 -1.94 11.43 -4.44
N VAL A 24 -3.14 11.07 -4.90
CA VAL A 24 -4.27 12.00 -5.01
C VAL A 24 -5.37 11.56 -4.06
N ALA A 25 -5.67 12.42 -3.07
CA ALA A 25 -6.79 12.21 -2.17
C ALA A 25 -8.11 12.11 -2.94
N ARG A 26 -8.98 11.18 -2.55
CA ARG A 26 -10.34 11.09 -3.11
C ARG A 26 -11.20 12.23 -2.53
N LYS A 27 -12.29 12.56 -3.24
CA LYS A 27 -13.21 13.61 -2.79
C LYS A 27 -13.81 13.21 -1.42
N GLY A 28 -13.55 14.01 -0.40
CA GLY A 28 -13.99 13.76 0.98
C GLY A 28 -13.16 12.75 1.77
N GLU A 29 -12.02 12.29 1.23
CA GLU A 29 -11.08 11.43 1.95
C GLU A 29 -10.11 12.29 2.76
N THR A 30 -10.07 12.07 4.07
CA THR A 30 -9.07 12.67 4.94
C THR A 30 -7.83 11.77 4.96
N ILE A 31 -6.68 12.33 4.59
CA ILE A 31 -5.37 11.67 4.57
C ILE A 31 -4.49 12.39 5.61
N GLY A 32 -3.59 11.65 6.29
CA GLY A 32 -2.64 12.24 7.25
C GLY A 32 -2.81 11.79 8.70
N GLY A 33 -3.53 10.70 8.97
CA GLY A 33 -3.70 10.17 10.32
C GLY A 33 -2.56 9.29 10.83
N GLY A 34 -1.56 9.01 9.98
CA GLY A 34 -0.46 8.11 10.30
C GLY A 34 -0.82 6.63 10.31
N TRP A 35 -1.98 6.24 9.78
CA TRP A 35 -2.46 4.86 9.75
C TRP A 35 -2.40 4.26 8.36
N PHE A 36 -1.96 3.01 8.27
CA PHE A 36 -1.74 2.30 7.01
C PHE A 36 -2.24 0.86 7.11
N VAL A 37 -2.61 0.28 5.97
CA VAL A 37 -3.00 -1.14 5.87
C VAL A 37 -2.00 -1.88 5.00
N PHE A 38 -1.40 -2.95 5.54
CA PHE A 38 -0.45 -3.77 4.82
C PHE A 38 -0.88 -5.23 4.77
N ARG A 39 -0.63 -5.87 3.62
CA ARG A 39 -0.74 -7.32 3.49
C ARG A 39 0.52 -8.00 4.03
N ARG A 40 0.34 -9.10 4.77
CA ARG A 40 1.44 -9.97 5.20
C ARG A 40 1.67 -11.12 4.21
N GLY A 41 2.92 -11.58 4.13
CA GLY A 41 3.26 -12.83 3.45
C GLY A 41 2.72 -14.04 4.21
N ASN A 42 2.27 -15.07 3.49
CA ASN A 42 1.69 -16.26 4.12
C ASN A 42 2.74 -17.12 4.83
N ASP A 43 3.95 -17.22 4.27
CA ASP A 43 5.01 -18.10 4.80
C ASP A 43 5.83 -17.41 5.90
N THR A 44 6.43 -16.27 5.57
CA THR A 44 7.34 -15.55 6.49
C THR A 44 6.63 -14.62 7.46
N ARG A 45 5.32 -14.41 7.27
CA ARG A 45 4.53 -13.37 7.97
C ARG A 45 5.18 -11.99 7.92
N ARG A 46 6.11 -11.70 7.00
CA ARG A 46 6.67 -10.35 6.89
C ARG A 46 5.63 -9.40 6.31
N ILE A 47 5.67 -8.14 6.73
CA ILE A 47 4.94 -7.07 6.07
C ILE A 47 5.47 -6.98 4.65
N ARG A 48 4.58 -7.04 3.66
CA ARG A 48 4.97 -6.80 2.27
C ARG A 48 4.71 -5.32 1.98
N PRO A 49 5.74 -4.45 1.95
CA PRO A 49 5.54 -3.05 1.62
C PRO A 49 4.99 -2.95 0.20
N SER A 50 3.90 -2.21 0.03
CA SER A 50 3.48 -1.75 -1.29
C SER A 50 4.37 -0.57 -1.69
N TRP A 51 4.51 -0.34 -2.99
CA TRP A 51 5.27 0.83 -3.47
C TRP A 51 4.63 2.14 -3.01
N TRP A 52 3.30 2.14 -2.81
CA TRP A 52 2.53 3.31 -2.38
C TRP A 52 1.43 2.88 -1.41
N PRO A 53 1.68 2.86 -0.09
CA PRO A 53 0.64 2.58 0.89
C PRO A 53 -0.33 3.75 0.98
N PHE A 54 -1.62 3.45 1.08
CA PHE A 54 -2.64 4.46 1.36
C PHE A 54 -2.65 4.75 2.86
N GLU A 55 -2.63 6.03 3.19
CA GLU A 55 -2.75 6.53 4.55
C GLU A 55 -4.21 6.87 4.87
N TYR A 56 -4.65 6.51 6.07
CA TYR A 56 -6.00 6.73 6.59
C TYR A 56 -5.98 7.75 7.73
N ALA A 57 -7.11 8.46 7.90
CA ALA A 57 -7.26 9.50 8.92
C ALA A 57 -7.27 8.96 10.36
N SER A 58 -7.75 7.73 10.54
CA SER A 58 -7.91 7.10 11.86
C SER A 58 -7.58 5.62 11.81
N ARG A 59 -7.38 5.02 12.99
CA ARG A 59 -7.17 3.57 13.13
C ARG A 59 -8.43 2.82 12.71
N GLU A 60 -9.59 3.36 13.01
CA GLU A 60 -10.90 2.80 12.73
C GLU A 60 -11.15 2.73 11.22
N ASP A 61 -10.84 3.81 10.49
CA ASP A 61 -10.94 3.84 9.03
C ASP A 61 -10.02 2.79 8.38
N ALA A 62 -8.80 2.66 8.89
CA ALA A 62 -7.84 1.65 8.45
C ALA A 62 -8.34 0.22 8.74
N ALA A 63 -8.99 0.00 9.89
CA ALA A 63 -9.56 -1.30 10.25
C ALA A 63 -10.70 -1.70 9.30
N VAL A 64 -11.63 -0.79 9.03
CA VAL A 64 -12.73 -1.02 8.06
C VAL A 64 -12.16 -1.38 6.68
N GLN A 65 -11.09 -0.71 6.27
CA GLN A 65 -10.47 -1.01 4.98
C GLN A 65 -9.69 -2.33 4.98
N ALA A 66 -9.06 -2.72 6.09
CA ALA A 66 -8.42 -4.03 6.24
C ALA A 66 -9.44 -5.16 6.14
N GLU A 67 -10.62 -5.01 6.75
CA GLU A 67 -11.72 -5.98 6.66
C GLU A 67 -12.22 -6.15 5.22
N LYS A 68 -12.44 -5.04 4.51
CA LYS A 68 -12.82 -5.07 3.09
C LYS A 68 -11.78 -5.82 2.24
N LEU A 69 -10.50 -5.53 2.44
CA LEU A 69 -9.41 -6.19 1.72
C LEU A 69 -9.31 -7.68 2.05
N ALA A 70 -9.56 -8.07 3.31
CA ALA A 70 -9.60 -9.46 3.72
C ALA A 70 -10.77 -10.22 3.08
N ALA A 71 -11.94 -9.60 3.00
CA ALA A 71 -13.12 -10.16 2.33
C ALA A 71 -12.89 -10.35 0.82
N GLU A 72 -12.26 -9.38 0.16
CA GLU A 72 -11.93 -9.46 -1.27
C GLU A 72 -10.81 -10.45 -1.59
N ASN A 73 -9.95 -10.76 -0.62
CA ASN A 73 -8.74 -11.57 -0.82
C ASN A 73 -8.62 -12.66 0.26
N PRO A 74 -9.47 -13.69 0.24
CA PRO A 74 -9.46 -14.76 1.24
C PRO A 74 -8.12 -15.49 1.25
N GLY A 75 -7.67 -15.87 2.45
CA GLY A 75 -6.38 -16.55 2.66
C GLY A 75 -5.17 -15.63 2.77
N TYR A 76 -5.38 -14.31 2.72
CA TYR A 76 -4.35 -13.32 3.02
C TYR A 76 -4.67 -12.54 4.28
N ARG A 77 -3.62 -12.19 5.02
CA ARG A 77 -3.72 -11.40 6.25
C ARG A 77 -3.39 -9.94 5.96
N PHE A 78 -4.19 -9.05 6.52
CA PHE A 78 -3.99 -7.61 6.48
C PHE A 78 -3.83 -7.08 7.91
N ASP A 79 -2.76 -6.34 8.15
CA ASP A 79 -2.48 -5.70 9.43
C ASP A 79 -2.63 -4.18 9.28
N VAL A 80 -3.21 -3.55 10.30
CA VAL A 80 -3.27 -2.09 10.46
C VAL A 80 -2.02 -1.66 11.24
N VAL A 81 -1.24 -0.75 10.66
CA VAL A 81 -0.02 -0.20 11.24
C VAL A 81 -0.20 1.30 11.41
N GLY A 82 0.16 1.84 12.56
CA GLY A 82 0.08 3.28 12.84
C GLY A 82 1.39 3.84 13.36
N VAL A 83 1.63 5.12 13.10
CA VAL A 83 2.65 5.89 13.79
C VAL A 83 2.13 6.23 15.19
N THR A 84 2.68 5.59 16.21
CA THR A 84 2.32 5.84 17.62
C THR A 84 3.22 6.85 18.29
N ASP A 85 4.44 7.00 17.78
CA ASP A 85 5.44 7.94 18.26
C ASP A 85 6.34 8.31 17.08
N SER A 86 6.98 9.47 17.14
CA SER A 86 7.83 9.99 16.08
C SER A 86 9.09 10.61 16.66
N PHE A 87 10.25 10.18 16.16
CA PHE A 87 11.55 10.75 16.51
C PHE A 87 12.33 11.10 15.23
N ALA A 88 12.95 12.28 15.25
CA ALA A 88 13.80 12.86 14.21
C ALA A 88 14.85 13.71 14.94
N THR A 89 16.10 13.94 14.53
CA THR A 89 17.03 13.54 13.46
C THR A 89 18.44 13.90 13.99
N ALA A 90 19.53 13.45 13.35
CA ALA A 90 20.88 13.92 13.66
C ALA A 90 21.07 15.41 13.31
N ALA A 91 21.74 16.17 14.17
CA ALA A 91 22.06 17.58 13.96
C ALA A 91 23.04 17.77 12.80
N THR A 92 22.79 18.77 11.95
CA THR A 92 23.74 19.23 10.93
C THR A 92 24.90 19.90 11.64
N VAL A 93 26.07 19.25 11.70
CA VAL A 93 27.33 19.95 12.04
C VAL A 93 27.70 20.79 10.82
N GLN A 94 27.58 22.11 10.92
CA GLN A 94 28.23 23.01 9.98
C GLN A 94 29.73 22.93 10.25
N ALA A 95 30.48 22.28 9.35
CA ALA A 95 31.93 22.41 9.31
C ALA A 95 32.24 23.80 8.77
N GLU A 96 32.64 24.71 9.65
CA GLU A 96 33.21 26.00 9.30
C GLU A 96 34.52 25.76 8.55
N ALA A 97 34.61 26.29 7.34
CA ALA A 97 35.83 26.22 6.52
C ALA A 97 36.89 27.13 7.13
N ALA A 98 38.05 26.56 7.47
CA ALA A 98 39.27 27.27 7.84
C ALA A 98 40.26 27.29 6.67
#